data_AF-A0A970H852-F1
#
_entry.id   AF-A0A970H852-F1
#
_cell.length_a   1.000
_cell.length_b   1.000
_cell.length_c   1.000
_cell.angle_alpha   90.00
_cell.angle_beta   90.00
_cell.angle_gamma   90.00
#
_symmetry.space_group_name_H-M   'P 1'
#
loop_
_entity.id
_entity.type
_entity.pdbx_description
1 polymer ?
#
loop_
_entity_poly.entity_id
_entity_poly.type
_entity_poly.pdbx_seq_one_letter_code
_entity_poly.pdbx_strand_id
1 'polypeptide(L)'
;MNPSADLDEDTLRDIAGQTGGRYFRARDREELETIYAEASRLAERAVDREGAAEKLPWERALDRLLTSRLFGFPLMLLLLAVVFWITVAGANVPSAWLSALLVEHGHAWLRGLGEAAGLPAWLLGLLCDGAYLATAWVVAVMLPPMAIFFPLFTLLEDFGYLPRVAFNLDGIFRRVGAHGKQALSMTMGWGCNAAGVIATRIIDSPRERLIAILTNNFSLCNGRWPTQILISSLFIGALAPPALAGLVSAAAVVTVALTGIALTFLTAWFLSRTWLRGEASSFSLELPPFRPPRFLRTLYTSLIDRTLFVLGRAVLFALPAGVVIWLLSNLEVAGTPLAVHLAGWLEPFGLLVGLNGVILLAYVVAIPANEIVVPTILMLTALTARLGGVGSGAGVLFELDDPLAYRALFEAGGWTLLTAVNLMLFSLVHNPCSTTIFTIYRETGSVKWTTVATLLPLGMGFLLCFLVAQLWRLAALF
;
A
#
# COMPACT_ATOMS: atom_id res chain seq x y z
N MET A 1 -31.81 -12.70 14.85
CA MET A 1 -32.93 -13.56 14.40
C MET A 1 -33.26 -14.49 15.54
N ASN A 2 -34.52 -14.52 15.97
CA ASN A 2 -34.98 -15.45 16.98
C ASN A 2 -35.19 -16.81 16.29
N PRO A 3 -34.37 -17.85 16.56
CA PRO A 3 -34.48 -19.15 15.89
C PRO A 3 -35.82 -19.86 16.15
N SER A 4 -36.59 -19.38 17.12
CA SER A 4 -37.93 -19.88 17.44
C SER A 4 -39.06 -19.33 16.56
N ALA A 5 -38.77 -18.36 15.68
CA ALA A 5 -39.81 -17.79 14.81
C ALA A 5 -40.25 -18.75 13.69
N ASP A 6 -39.39 -19.70 13.30
CA ASP A 6 -39.60 -20.64 12.18
C ASP A 6 -40.00 -22.06 12.62
N LEU A 7 -40.15 -22.32 13.91
CA LEU A 7 -40.55 -23.62 14.43
C LEU A 7 -42.07 -23.63 14.66
N ASP A 8 -42.76 -24.66 14.13
CA ASP A 8 -44.19 -24.84 14.37
C ASP A 8 -44.47 -25.13 15.86
N GLU A 9 -45.68 -24.83 16.29
CA GLU A 9 -46.07 -24.91 17.71
C GLU A 9 -46.06 -26.35 18.25
N ASP A 10 -46.20 -27.35 17.39
CA ASP A 10 -46.21 -28.76 17.76
C ASP A 10 -44.79 -29.30 17.98
N THR A 11 -43.84 -28.87 17.15
CA THR A 11 -42.40 -29.16 17.27
C THR A 11 -41.85 -28.59 18.57
N LEU A 12 -42.30 -27.39 18.94
CA LEU A 12 -41.93 -26.76 20.20
C LEU A 12 -42.51 -27.48 21.42
N ARG A 13 -43.71 -28.07 21.32
CA ARG A 13 -44.32 -28.89 22.37
C ARG A 13 -43.60 -30.22 22.54
N ASP A 14 -43.15 -30.85 21.45
CA ASP A 14 -42.39 -32.10 21.50
C ASP A 14 -41.03 -31.90 22.19
N ILE A 15 -40.33 -30.80 21.87
CA ILE A 15 -39.09 -30.41 22.55
C ILE A 15 -39.34 -30.13 24.05
N ALA A 16 -40.45 -29.46 24.38
CA ALA A 16 -40.84 -29.19 25.77
C ALA A 16 -41.17 -30.47 26.56
N GLY A 17 -41.76 -31.46 25.90
CA GLY A 17 -42.03 -32.79 26.45
C GLY A 17 -40.74 -33.56 26.77
N GLN A 18 -39.71 -33.44 25.92
CA GLN A 18 -38.42 -34.11 26.12
C GLN A 18 -37.53 -33.44 27.18
N THR A 19 -37.74 -32.15 27.47
CA THR A 19 -36.88 -31.35 28.36
C THR A 19 -37.46 -31.08 29.75
N GLY A 20 -38.61 -31.69 30.10
CA GLY A 20 -39.18 -31.56 31.44
C GLY A 20 -39.99 -30.27 31.67
N GLY A 21 -40.56 -29.68 30.60
CA GLY A 21 -41.75 -28.85 30.74
C GLY A 21 -41.56 -27.33 30.83
N ARG A 22 -40.50 -26.73 30.26
CA ARG A 22 -40.46 -25.27 30.06
C ARG A 22 -39.91 -24.88 28.70
N TYR A 23 -40.78 -24.34 27.87
CA TYR A 23 -40.42 -23.61 26.67
C TYR A 23 -40.76 -22.13 26.87
N PHE A 24 -39.79 -21.23 26.68
CA PHE A 24 -40.00 -19.79 26.81
C PHE A 24 -40.02 -19.14 25.43
N ARG A 25 -41.18 -18.63 25.04
CA ARG A 25 -41.35 -17.78 23.86
C ARG A 25 -41.28 -16.33 24.33
N ALA A 26 -40.07 -15.77 24.40
CA ALA A 26 -39.89 -14.41 24.93
C ALA A 26 -40.72 -13.40 24.11
N ARG A 27 -41.77 -12.85 24.73
CA ARG A 27 -42.54 -11.73 24.17
C ARG A 27 -42.04 -10.39 24.71
N ASP A 28 -41.39 -10.38 25.87
CA ASP A 28 -40.90 -9.19 26.56
C ASP A 28 -39.42 -9.28 26.98
N ARG A 29 -38.81 -8.11 27.20
CA ARG A 29 -37.37 -7.95 27.51
C ARG A 29 -36.96 -8.63 28.82
N GLU A 30 -37.82 -8.64 29.84
CA GLU A 30 -37.57 -9.31 31.13
C GLU A 30 -37.52 -10.84 31.00
N GLU A 31 -38.38 -11.43 30.16
CA GLU A 31 -38.36 -12.88 29.91
C GLU A 31 -37.08 -13.29 29.18
N LEU A 32 -36.64 -12.47 28.22
CA LEU A 32 -35.38 -12.71 27.51
C LEU A 32 -34.18 -12.67 28.46
N GLU A 33 -34.12 -11.68 29.36
CA GLU A 33 -33.07 -11.59 30.39
C GLU A 33 -33.06 -12.81 31.31
N THR A 34 -34.25 -13.33 31.66
CA THR A 34 -34.39 -14.53 32.48
C THR A 34 -33.88 -15.79 31.77
N ILE A 35 -34.21 -15.95 30.49
CA ILE A 35 -33.71 -17.06 29.65
C ILE A 35 -32.19 -17.01 29.52
N TYR A 36 -31.62 -15.83 29.25
CA TYR A 36 -30.17 -15.65 29.16
C TYR A 36 -29.48 -15.90 30.51
N ALA A 37 -30.09 -15.49 31.63
CA ALA A 37 -29.57 -15.76 32.96
C ALA A 37 -29.57 -17.26 33.29
N GLU A 38 -30.64 -17.97 32.94
CA GLU A 38 -30.76 -19.40 33.19
C GLU A 38 -29.86 -20.23 32.27
N ALA A 39 -29.75 -19.84 30.99
CA ALA A 39 -28.79 -20.41 30.05
C ALA A 39 -27.33 -20.17 30.50
N SER A 40 -27.00 -18.98 30.99
CA SER A 40 -25.68 -18.67 31.55
C SER A 40 -25.38 -19.52 32.79
N ARG A 41 -26.37 -19.70 33.68
CA ARG A 41 -26.22 -20.51 34.89
C ARG A 41 -26.06 -22.00 34.58
N LEU A 42 -26.76 -22.51 33.55
CA LEU A 42 -26.59 -23.87 33.06
C LEU A 42 -25.21 -24.06 32.41
N ALA A 43 -24.77 -23.10 31.58
CA ALA A 43 -23.45 -23.11 30.99
C ALA A 43 -22.34 -23.08 32.06
N GLU A 44 -22.48 -22.28 33.11
CA GLU A 44 -21.51 -22.24 34.22
C GLU A 44 -21.43 -23.55 35.02
N ARG A 45 -22.52 -24.33 35.10
CA ARG A 45 -22.54 -25.63 35.78
C ARG A 45 -22.06 -26.78 34.91
N ALA A 46 -22.22 -26.67 33.59
CA ALA A 46 -21.89 -27.71 32.63
C ALA A 46 -20.48 -27.54 32.01
N VAL A 47 -19.96 -26.32 32.00
CA VAL A 47 -18.63 -26.01 31.49
C VAL A 47 -17.68 -25.96 32.68
N ASP A 48 -16.90 -27.04 32.84
CA ASP A 48 -15.69 -26.96 33.64
C ASP A 48 -14.71 -26.04 32.92
N ARG A 49 -14.27 -24.95 33.58
CA ARG A 49 -13.28 -24.02 33.01
C ARG A 49 -11.85 -24.52 33.22
N GLU A 50 -11.67 -25.83 33.33
CA GLU A 50 -10.36 -26.47 33.25
C GLU A 50 -9.74 -26.17 31.88
N GLY A 51 -8.81 -25.22 31.86
CA GLY A 51 -8.12 -24.78 30.64
C GLY A 51 -8.43 -23.36 30.19
N ALA A 52 -9.23 -22.59 30.92
CA ALA A 52 -9.15 -21.12 30.82
C ALA A 52 -7.83 -20.71 31.45
N ALA A 53 -6.71 -20.89 30.72
CA ALA A 53 -5.39 -20.45 31.16
C ALA A 53 -5.54 -19.04 31.70
N GLU A 54 -5.38 -18.87 33.02
CA GLU A 54 -5.37 -17.54 33.61
C GLU A 54 -4.33 -16.74 32.83
N LYS A 55 -4.80 -15.75 32.06
CA LYS A 55 -3.89 -14.87 31.31
C LYS A 55 -2.80 -14.42 32.26
N LEU A 56 -1.53 -14.59 31.86
CA LEU A 56 -0.42 -14.25 32.74
C LEU A 56 -0.56 -12.77 33.18
N PRO A 57 -0.09 -12.39 34.39
CA PRO A 57 -0.25 -11.02 34.88
C PRO A 57 0.28 -9.96 33.90
N TRP A 58 1.36 -10.28 33.18
CA TRP A 58 1.93 -9.44 32.12
C TRP A 58 1.03 -9.37 30.88
N GLU A 59 0.38 -10.46 30.47
CA GLU A 59 -0.58 -10.48 29.36
C GLU A 59 -1.80 -9.62 29.68
N ARG A 60 -2.29 -9.68 30.92
CA ARG A 60 -3.39 -8.82 31.40
C ARG A 60 -3.02 -7.34 31.45
N ALA A 61 -1.76 -7.02 31.79
CA ALA A 61 -1.27 -5.64 31.79
C ALA A 61 -1.12 -5.12 30.35
N LEU A 62 -0.55 -5.94 29.47
CA LEU A 62 -0.36 -5.62 28.06
C LEU A 62 -1.71 -5.48 27.33
N ASP A 63 -2.65 -6.40 27.56
CA ASP A 63 -4.02 -6.28 27.03
C ASP A 63 -4.67 -4.97 27.47
N ARG A 64 -4.59 -4.61 28.75
CA ARG A 64 -5.17 -3.35 29.27
C ARG A 64 -4.53 -2.11 28.65
N LEU A 65 -3.22 -2.12 28.45
CA LEU A 65 -2.53 -1.01 27.79
C LEU A 65 -2.94 -0.88 26.32
N LEU A 66 -2.93 -2.00 25.58
CA LEU A 66 -3.23 -2.07 24.15
C LEU A 66 -4.69 -1.78 23.82
N THR A 67 -5.61 -2.16 24.71
CA THR A 67 -7.07 -1.96 24.54
C THR A 67 -7.57 -0.65 25.15
N SER A 68 -6.69 0.14 25.78
CA SER A 68 -7.09 1.43 26.34
C SER A 68 -7.51 2.39 25.22
N ARG A 69 -8.61 3.11 25.43
CA ARG A 69 -9.12 4.09 24.45
C ARG A 69 -8.12 5.21 24.13
N LEU A 70 -7.29 5.60 25.10
CA LEU A 70 -6.38 6.74 24.98
C LEU A 70 -4.98 6.32 24.53
N PHE A 71 -4.42 5.24 25.08
CA PHE A 71 -3.05 4.80 24.75
C PHE A 71 -2.99 3.74 23.65
N GLY A 72 -4.10 3.04 23.35
CA GLY A 72 -4.13 2.01 22.32
C GLY A 72 -3.77 2.51 20.92
N PHE A 73 -4.34 3.66 20.48
CA PHE A 73 -4.04 4.22 19.15
C PHE A 73 -2.63 4.81 19.04
N PRO A 74 -2.15 5.66 19.98
CA PRO A 74 -0.78 6.18 19.90
C PRO A 74 0.28 5.09 19.98
N LEU A 75 0.11 4.10 20.85
CA LEU A 75 1.06 2.98 20.96
C LEU A 75 1.08 2.12 19.69
N MET A 76 -0.06 1.99 19.03
CA MET A 76 -0.14 1.32 17.73
C MET A 76 0.56 2.06 16.61
N LEU A 77 0.35 3.37 16.50
CA LEU A 77 1.07 4.19 15.53
C LEU A 77 2.57 4.19 15.83
N LEU A 78 2.96 4.23 17.10
CA LEU A 78 4.36 4.17 17.52
C LEU A 78 5.01 2.85 17.13
N LEU A 79 4.37 1.71 17.44
CA LEU A 79 4.90 0.40 17.07
C LEU A 79 5.05 0.27 15.56
N LEU A 80 4.03 0.70 14.80
CA LEU A 80 4.07 0.67 13.35
C LEU A 80 5.19 1.58 12.80
N ALA A 81 5.36 2.77 13.38
CA ALA A 81 6.45 3.69 13.04
C ALA A 81 7.83 3.08 13.33
N VAL A 82 7.99 2.37 14.45
CA VAL A 82 9.25 1.66 14.78
C VAL A 82 9.52 0.55 13.75
N VAL A 83 8.52 -0.25 13.38
CA VAL A 83 8.68 -1.30 12.36
C VAL A 83 9.07 -0.69 11.02
N PHE A 84 8.42 0.40 10.60
CA PHE A 84 8.78 1.11 9.37
C PHE A 84 10.17 1.69 9.42
N TRP A 85 10.55 2.30 10.55
CA TRP A 85 11.88 2.88 10.71
C TRP A 85 12.97 1.80 10.62
N ILE A 86 12.80 0.66 11.31
CA ILE A 86 13.71 -0.50 11.21
C ILE A 86 13.77 -1.00 9.76
N THR A 87 12.62 -1.09 9.09
CA THR A 87 12.54 -1.55 7.70
C THR A 87 13.31 -0.63 6.76
N VAL A 88 13.04 0.68 6.79
CA VAL A 88 13.65 1.66 5.88
C VAL A 88 15.14 1.80 6.15
N ALA A 89 15.53 2.04 7.42
CA ALA A 89 16.93 2.20 7.79
C ALA A 89 17.72 0.91 7.56
N GLY A 90 17.14 -0.24 7.89
CA GLY A 90 17.77 -1.55 7.71
C GLY A 90 17.87 -1.98 6.25
N ALA A 91 16.91 -1.61 5.40
CA ALA A 91 16.89 -1.96 3.98
C ALA A 91 17.93 -1.19 3.15
N ASN A 92 18.29 0.03 3.56
CA ASN A 92 19.25 0.85 2.80
C ASN A 92 20.60 0.14 2.58
N VAL A 93 21.09 -0.61 3.57
CA VAL A 93 22.41 -1.29 3.46
C VAL A 93 22.36 -2.44 2.45
N PRO A 94 21.45 -3.43 2.55
CA PRO A 94 21.35 -4.47 1.52
C PRO A 94 20.94 -3.93 0.14
N SER A 95 20.11 -2.87 0.08
CA SER A 95 19.76 -2.23 -1.19
C SER A 95 20.98 -1.63 -1.87
N ALA A 96 21.84 -0.91 -1.13
CA ALA A 96 23.08 -0.38 -1.69
C ALA A 96 24.01 -1.48 -2.22
N TRP A 97 24.13 -2.60 -1.50
CA TRP A 97 24.92 -3.75 -1.96
C TRP A 97 24.35 -4.40 -3.22
N LEU A 98 23.02 -4.55 -3.30
CA LEU A 98 22.36 -5.07 -4.49
C LEU A 98 22.45 -4.11 -5.67
N SER A 99 22.35 -2.80 -5.45
CA SER A 99 22.56 -1.79 -6.50
C SER A 99 23.99 -1.84 -7.02
N ALA A 100 25.00 -1.87 -6.14
CA ALA A 100 26.38 -2.04 -6.57
C ALA A 100 26.57 -3.34 -7.37
N LEU A 101 26.04 -4.46 -6.87
CA LEU A 101 26.22 -5.76 -7.53
C LEU A 101 25.48 -5.88 -8.87
N LEU A 102 24.19 -5.53 -8.92
CA LEU A 102 23.33 -5.76 -10.08
C LEU A 102 23.31 -4.56 -11.03
N VAL A 103 23.15 -3.35 -10.49
CA VAL A 103 22.97 -2.13 -11.30
C VAL A 103 24.30 -1.61 -11.83
N GLU A 104 25.37 -1.63 -11.02
CA GLU A 104 26.69 -1.15 -11.48
C GLU A 104 27.50 -2.27 -12.13
N HIS A 105 27.87 -3.29 -11.35
CA HIS A 105 28.79 -4.33 -11.82
C HIS A 105 28.10 -5.29 -12.80
N GLY A 106 26.89 -5.75 -12.48
CA GLY A 106 26.13 -6.69 -13.31
C GLY A 106 25.79 -6.10 -14.67
N HIS A 107 25.37 -4.84 -14.71
CA HIS A 107 25.10 -4.12 -15.96
C HIS A 107 26.37 -3.97 -16.81
N ALA A 108 27.47 -3.48 -16.22
CA ALA A 108 28.73 -3.30 -16.94
C ALA A 108 29.29 -4.64 -17.46
N TRP A 109 29.16 -5.71 -16.68
CA TRP A 109 29.61 -7.04 -17.07
C TRP A 109 28.79 -7.62 -18.22
N LEU A 110 27.44 -7.54 -18.16
CA LEU A 110 26.57 -8.01 -19.25
C LEU A 110 26.80 -7.23 -20.54
N ARG A 111 26.95 -5.91 -20.42
CA ARG A 111 27.24 -5.04 -21.56
C ARG A 111 28.59 -5.38 -22.19
N GLY A 112 29.64 -5.53 -21.38
CA GLY A 112 30.97 -5.91 -21.86
C GLY A 112 31.02 -7.28 -22.55
N LEU A 113 30.27 -8.27 -22.04
CA LEU A 113 30.12 -9.57 -22.71
C LEU A 113 29.41 -9.45 -24.05
N GLY A 114 28.37 -8.64 -24.13
CA GLY A 114 27.62 -8.44 -25.35
C GLY A 114 28.41 -7.68 -26.42
N GLU A 115 29.22 -6.70 -26.01
CA GLU A 115 30.19 -6.02 -26.89
C GLU A 115 31.26 -6.98 -27.39
N ALA A 116 31.81 -7.83 -26.51
CA ALA A 116 32.79 -8.87 -26.89
C ALA A 116 32.19 -9.92 -27.84
N ALA A 117 30.89 -10.21 -27.72
CA ALA A 117 30.15 -11.09 -28.62
C ALA A 117 29.78 -10.43 -29.97
N GLY A 118 30.08 -9.14 -30.16
CA GLY A 118 29.77 -8.40 -31.39
C GLY A 118 28.29 -8.10 -31.59
N LEU A 119 27.51 -8.02 -30.51
CA LEU A 119 26.09 -7.65 -30.60
C LEU A 119 25.93 -6.19 -31.03
N PRO A 120 24.92 -5.86 -31.86
CA PRO A 120 24.71 -4.49 -32.31
C PRO A 120 24.27 -3.59 -31.14
N ALA A 121 24.70 -2.32 -31.18
CA ALA A 121 24.48 -1.36 -30.09
C ALA A 121 23.00 -1.18 -29.70
N TRP A 122 22.07 -1.21 -30.67
CA TRP A 122 20.64 -1.11 -30.39
C TRP A 122 20.10 -2.30 -29.58
N LEU A 123 20.64 -3.50 -29.80
CA LEU A 123 20.23 -4.70 -29.09
C LEU A 123 20.81 -4.71 -27.68
N LEU A 124 22.06 -4.27 -27.53
CA LEU A 124 22.69 -4.08 -26.22
C LEU A 124 21.95 -3.04 -25.39
N GLY A 125 21.57 -1.90 -25.98
CA GLY A 125 20.77 -0.89 -25.29
C GLY A 125 19.41 -1.44 -24.86
N LEU A 126 18.69 -2.12 -25.75
CA LEU A 126 17.37 -2.67 -25.43
C LEU A 126 17.43 -3.70 -24.29
N LEU A 127 18.40 -4.63 -24.34
CA LEU A 127 18.51 -5.73 -23.38
C LEU A 127 19.20 -5.32 -22.08
N CYS A 128 20.29 -4.58 -22.14
CA CYS A 128 21.09 -4.22 -20.96
C CYS A 128 20.60 -2.92 -20.32
N ASP A 129 20.43 -1.85 -21.11
CA ASP A 129 20.05 -0.52 -20.61
C ASP A 129 18.54 -0.44 -20.31
N GLY A 130 17.71 -1.11 -21.10
CA GLY A 130 16.26 -1.19 -20.91
C GLY A 130 15.84 -2.34 -19.99
N ALA A 131 15.84 -3.57 -20.53
CA ALA A 131 15.23 -4.72 -19.87
C ALA A 131 15.93 -5.09 -18.55
N TYR A 132 17.25 -5.33 -18.59
CA TYR A 132 18.03 -5.75 -17.42
C TYR A 132 18.05 -4.67 -16.34
N LEU A 133 18.44 -3.44 -16.68
CA LEU A 133 18.58 -2.37 -15.70
C LEU A 133 17.26 -2.11 -14.94
N ALA A 134 16.12 -2.07 -15.64
CA ALA A 134 14.82 -1.91 -14.99
C ALA A 134 14.51 -3.06 -14.02
N THR A 135 14.83 -4.31 -14.39
CA THR A 135 14.64 -5.46 -13.48
C THR A 135 15.60 -5.45 -12.29
N ALA A 136 16.88 -5.14 -12.53
CA ALA A 136 17.91 -5.05 -11.50
C ALA A 136 17.56 -3.97 -10.47
N TRP A 137 17.06 -2.83 -10.94
CA TRP A 137 16.61 -1.73 -10.10
C TRP A 137 15.44 -2.13 -9.18
N VAL A 138 14.41 -2.74 -9.77
CA VAL A 138 13.24 -3.21 -9.00
C VAL A 138 13.69 -4.23 -7.96
N VAL A 139 14.59 -5.16 -8.30
CA VAL A 139 15.12 -6.12 -7.34
C VAL A 139 15.91 -5.43 -6.22
N ALA A 140 16.82 -4.51 -6.55
CA ALA A 140 17.68 -3.86 -5.57
C ALA A 140 16.90 -2.99 -4.57
N VAL A 141 15.87 -2.27 -5.04
CA VAL A 141 15.08 -1.34 -4.21
C VAL A 141 13.94 -2.04 -3.47
N MET A 142 13.25 -2.99 -4.10
CA MET A 142 12.03 -3.59 -3.54
C MET A 142 12.29 -4.79 -2.61
N LEU A 143 13.32 -5.61 -2.91
CA LEU A 143 13.55 -6.87 -2.19
C LEU A 143 13.94 -6.65 -0.72
N PRO A 144 14.95 -5.83 -0.37
CA PRO A 144 15.38 -5.65 1.02
C PRO A 144 14.30 -5.16 1.99
N PRO A 145 13.53 -4.09 1.69
CA PRO A 145 12.50 -3.64 2.63
C PRO A 145 11.40 -4.67 2.80
N MET A 146 11.00 -5.40 1.76
CA MET A 146 10.01 -6.48 1.91
C MET A 146 10.54 -7.67 2.71
N ALA A 147 11.81 -8.02 2.52
CA ALA A 147 12.48 -9.08 3.26
C ALA A 147 12.60 -8.78 4.77
N ILE A 148 12.60 -7.50 5.17
CA ILE A 148 12.63 -7.09 6.57
C ILE A 148 11.20 -6.88 7.11
N PHE A 149 10.35 -6.17 6.35
CA PHE A 149 9.00 -5.79 6.78
C PHE A 149 8.11 -6.99 7.02
N PHE A 150 8.05 -7.95 6.07
CA PHE A 150 7.10 -9.06 6.21
C PHE A 150 7.43 -10.01 7.37
N PRO A 151 8.70 -10.39 7.63
CA PRO A 151 9.01 -11.17 8.83
C PRO A 151 8.66 -10.43 10.11
N LEU A 152 9.04 -9.15 10.25
CA LEU A 152 8.70 -8.35 11.43
C LEU A 152 7.19 -8.27 11.65
N PHE A 153 6.44 -8.00 10.58
CA PHE A 153 4.99 -7.92 10.64
C PHE A 153 4.36 -9.28 11.00
N THR A 154 4.84 -10.38 10.42
CA THR A 154 4.34 -11.73 10.71
C THR A 154 4.67 -12.14 12.15
N LEU A 155 5.80 -11.72 12.70
CA LEU A 155 6.11 -11.92 14.13
C LEU A 155 5.12 -11.17 15.03
N LEU A 156 4.73 -9.95 14.67
CA LEU A 156 3.70 -9.18 15.39
C LEU A 156 2.31 -9.81 15.25
N GLU A 157 2.02 -10.41 14.09
CA GLU A 157 0.80 -11.19 13.84
C GLU A 157 0.75 -12.43 14.74
N ASP A 158 1.80 -13.25 14.72
CA ASP A 158 1.93 -14.49 15.50
C ASP A 158 1.89 -14.24 17.01
N PHE A 159 2.44 -13.11 17.47
CA PHE A 159 2.35 -12.68 18.86
C PHE A 159 0.92 -12.36 19.28
N GLY A 160 0.00 -12.08 18.35
CA GLY A 160 -1.38 -11.74 18.64
C GLY A 160 -1.60 -10.24 18.91
N TYR A 161 -0.63 -9.39 18.59
CA TYR A 161 -0.77 -7.94 18.69
C TYR A 161 -1.79 -7.40 17.67
N LEU A 162 -1.68 -7.84 16.42
CA LEU A 162 -2.52 -7.38 15.32
C LEU A 162 -4.03 -7.63 15.52
N PRO A 163 -4.50 -8.81 15.97
CA PRO A 163 -5.91 -9.02 16.31
C PRO A 163 -6.50 -7.99 17.28
N ARG A 164 -5.71 -7.51 18.26
CA ARG A 164 -6.15 -6.51 19.25
C ARG A 164 -6.26 -5.12 18.64
N VAL A 165 -5.35 -4.78 17.73
CA VAL A 165 -5.42 -3.56 16.94
C VAL A 165 -6.68 -3.53 16.08
N ALA A 166 -6.99 -4.64 15.40
CA ALA A 166 -8.20 -4.76 14.59
C ALA A 166 -9.47 -4.58 15.45
N PHE A 167 -9.49 -5.11 16.67
CA PHE A 167 -10.58 -4.91 17.62
C PHE A 167 -10.76 -3.44 18.03
N ASN A 168 -9.67 -2.73 18.35
CA ASN A 168 -9.75 -1.31 18.72
C ASN A 168 -10.24 -0.42 17.55
N LEU A 169 -9.88 -0.78 16.32
CA LEU A 169 -10.26 -0.04 15.12
C LEU A 169 -11.65 -0.40 14.58
N ASP A 170 -12.24 -1.54 14.99
CA ASP A 170 -13.51 -2.03 14.43
C ASP A 170 -14.64 -1.01 14.54
N GLY A 171 -14.73 -0.31 15.67
CA GLY A 171 -15.74 0.73 15.86
C GLY A 171 -15.66 1.88 14.85
N ILE A 172 -14.47 2.20 14.34
CA ILE A 172 -14.25 3.23 13.32
C ILE A 172 -14.59 2.69 11.94
N PHE A 173 -14.09 1.50 11.59
CA PHE A 173 -14.36 0.86 10.30
C PHE A 173 -15.84 0.56 10.09
N ARG A 174 -16.55 0.12 11.14
CA ARG A 174 -17.98 -0.16 11.07
C ARG A 174 -18.81 1.07 10.72
N ARG A 175 -18.41 2.27 11.16
CA ARG A 175 -19.13 3.53 10.84
C ARG A 175 -19.08 3.87 9.36
N VAL A 176 -18.03 3.44 8.65
CA VAL A 176 -17.88 3.66 7.20
C VAL A 176 -18.38 2.46 6.38
N GLY A 177 -18.96 1.44 7.01
CA GLY A 177 -19.45 0.24 6.34
C GLY A 177 -18.33 -0.72 5.92
N ALA A 178 -17.22 -0.73 6.67
CA ALA A 178 -16.08 -1.63 6.51
C ALA A 178 -15.87 -2.51 7.76
N HIS A 179 -14.99 -3.49 7.67
CA HIS A 179 -14.68 -4.44 8.75
C HIS A 179 -13.40 -4.03 9.51
N GLY A 180 -13.34 -4.18 10.84
CA GLY A 180 -12.10 -3.93 11.60
C GLY A 180 -10.86 -4.73 11.15
N LYS A 181 -11.04 -5.93 10.58
CA LYS A 181 -9.96 -6.73 9.97
C LYS A 181 -9.30 -6.01 8.79
N GLN A 182 -9.98 -5.05 8.16
CA GLN A 182 -9.40 -4.21 7.10
C GLN A 182 -8.17 -3.44 7.58
N ALA A 183 -8.12 -3.06 8.87
CA ALA A 183 -6.94 -2.41 9.45
C ALA A 183 -5.66 -3.23 9.21
N LEU A 184 -5.74 -4.56 9.32
CA LEU A 184 -4.59 -5.46 9.12
C LEU A 184 -4.15 -5.49 7.66
N SER A 185 -5.10 -5.56 6.74
CA SER A 185 -4.79 -5.49 5.31
C SER A 185 -4.17 -4.15 4.92
N MET A 186 -4.67 -3.05 5.48
CA MET A 186 -4.12 -1.71 5.25
C MET A 186 -2.69 -1.61 5.78
N THR A 187 -2.43 -2.05 7.02
CA THR A 187 -1.07 -2.04 7.58
C THR A 187 -0.10 -2.87 6.74
N MET A 188 -0.53 -4.01 6.19
CA MET A 188 0.29 -4.77 5.23
C MET A 188 0.48 -4.03 3.89
N GLY A 189 -0.52 -3.27 3.43
CA GLY A 189 -0.47 -2.44 2.23
C GLY A 189 0.64 -1.39 2.28
N TRP A 190 0.91 -0.82 3.46
CA TRP A 190 2.00 0.14 3.65
C TRP A 190 3.39 -0.46 3.36
N GLY A 191 3.55 -1.77 3.51
CA GLY A 191 4.71 -2.48 2.96
C GLY A 191 4.56 -2.71 1.46
N CYS A 192 3.53 -3.47 1.07
CA CYS A 192 3.23 -3.74 -0.33
C CYS A 192 1.72 -3.87 -0.54
N ASN A 193 1.16 -3.07 -1.45
CA ASN A 193 -0.27 -3.11 -1.75
C ASN A 193 -0.73 -4.48 -2.28
N ALA A 194 0.13 -5.23 -2.98
CA ALA A 194 -0.20 -6.60 -3.42
C ALA A 194 -0.37 -7.57 -2.23
N ALA A 195 0.52 -7.50 -1.24
CA ALA A 195 0.40 -8.31 -0.02
C ALA A 195 -0.81 -7.89 0.82
N GLY A 196 -1.08 -6.57 0.93
CA GLY A 196 -2.28 -6.07 1.60
C GLY A 196 -3.58 -6.55 0.94
N VAL A 197 -3.63 -6.64 -0.40
CA VAL A 197 -4.78 -7.22 -1.12
C VAL A 197 -4.95 -8.70 -0.80
N ILE A 198 -3.88 -9.50 -0.76
CA ILE A 198 -3.95 -10.93 -0.37
C ILE A 198 -4.43 -11.07 1.08
N ALA A 199 -3.99 -10.19 1.97
CA ALA A 199 -4.38 -10.19 3.36
C ALA A 199 -5.88 -9.97 3.59
N THR A 200 -6.60 -9.39 2.63
CA THR A 200 -8.06 -9.20 2.74
C THR A 200 -8.84 -10.52 2.83
N ARG A 201 -8.21 -11.68 2.55
CA ARG A 201 -8.80 -13.02 2.74
C ARG A 201 -9.27 -13.32 4.16
N ILE A 202 -8.75 -12.60 5.16
CA ILE A 202 -9.21 -12.72 6.54
C ILE A 202 -10.64 -12.17 6.75
N ILE A 203 -11.13 -11.33 5.82
CA ILE A 203 -12.45 -10.71 5.86
C ILE A 203 -13.46 -11.67 5.22
N ASP A 204 -14.41 -12.14 6.03
CA ASP A 204 -15.36 -13.19 5.64
C ASP A 204 -16.43 -12.66 4.67
N SER A 205 -16.91 -11.43 4.90
CA SER A 205 -17.90 -10.77 4.05
C SER A 205 -17.32 -10.41 2.67
N PRO A 206 -17.84 -10.96 1.56
CA PRO A 206 -17.34 -10.65 0.22
C PRO A 206 -17.42 -9.16 -0.13
N ARG A 207 -18.46 -8.49 0.36
CA ARG A 207 -18.69 -7.05 0.17
C ARG A 207 -17.62 -6.22 0.87
N GLU A 208 -17.41 -6.46 2.16
CA GLU A 208 -16.42 -5.72 2.95
C GLU A 208 -14.99 -6.05 2.51
N ARG A 209 -14.75 -7.31 2.10
CA ARG A 209 -13.50 -7.72 1.47
C ARG A 209 -13.22 -6.91 0.20
N LEU A 210 -14.22 -6.72 -0.66
CA LEU A 210 -14.06 -5.92 -1.87
C LEU A 210 -13.78 -4.44 -1.56
N ILE A 211 -14.45 -3.86 -0.55
CA ILE A 211 -14.14 -2.50 -0.09
C ILE A 211 -12.69 -2.40 0.39
N ALA A 212 -12.22 -3.38 1.17
CA ALA A 212 -10.84 -3.44 1.63
C ALA A 212 -9.85 -3.53 0.44
N ILE A 213 -10.14 -4.38 -0.55
CA ILE A 213 -9.32 -4.50 -1.78
C ILE A 213 -9.23 -3.16 -2.53
N LEU A 214 -10.37 -2.50 -2.76
CA LEU A 214 -10.42 -1.24 -3.52
C LEU A 214 -9.75 -0.07 -2.80
N THR A 215 -9.86 -0.03 -1.48
CA THR A 215 -9.31 1.08 -0.67
C THR A 215 -7.87 0.86 -0.23
N ASN A 216 -7.33 -0.37 -0.34
CA ASN A 216 -5.95 -0.66 0.04
C ASN A 216 -4.91 0.18 -0.72
N ASN A 217 -5.22 0.60 -1.95
CA ASN A 217 -4.33 1.42 -2.77
C ASN A 217 -3.99 2.80 -2.15
N PHE A 218 -4.82 3.34 -1.26
CA PHE A 218 -4.53 4.60 -0.57
C PHE A 218 -3.49 4.46 0.56
N SER A 219 -3.04 3.23 0.84
CA SER A 219 -1.87 2.97 1.67
C SER A 219 -0.60 3.29 0.90
N LEU A 220 0.28 4.12 1.47
CA LEU A 220 1.61 4.39 0.91
C LEU A 220 2.46 3.11 1.01
N CYS A 221 2.61 2.39 -0.08
CA CYS A 221 3.47 1.21 -0.15
C CYS A 221 4.95 1.59 -0.27
N ASN A 222 5.86 0.61 -0.08
CA ASN A 222 7.30 0.81 -0.16
C ASN A 222 7.76 1.62 -1.40
N GLY A 223 7.25 1.31 -2.59
CA GLY A 223 7.59 2.07 -3.81
C GLY A 223 7.08 3.51 -3.89
N ARG A 224 6.26 3.98 -2.95
CA ARG A 224 5.78 5.37 -2.91
C ARG A 224 6.54 6.21 -1.88
N TRP A 225 7.08 5.60 -0.81
CA TRP A 225 7.80 6.31 0.25
C TRP A 225 9.01 7.11 -0.23
N PRO A 226 9.91 6.59 -1.09
CA PRO A 226 11.06 7.35 -1.59
C PRO A 226 10.63 8.64 -2.30
N THR A 227 9.59 8.59 -3.12
CA THR A 227 9.04 9.78 -3.80
C THR A 227 8.57 10.81 -2.77
N GLN A 228 7.82 10.40 -1.75
CA GLN A 228 7.33 11.32 -0.72
C GLN A 228 8.48 11.98 0.06
N ILE A 229 9.48 11.19 0.46
CA ILE A 229 10.63 11.66 1.25
C ILE A 229 11.50 12.60 0.41
N LEU A 230 11.79 12.25 -0.84
CA LEU A 230 12.63 13.04 -1.75
C LEU A 230 11.97 14.40 -2.04
N ILE A 231 10.73 14.38 -2.53
CA ILE A 231 10.04 15.61 -2.95
C ILE A 231 9.76 16.53 -1.75
N SER A 232 9.35 15.96 -0.62
CA SER A 232 9.16 16.73 0.61
C SER A 232 10.45 17.41 1.07
N SER A 233 11.57 16.69 1.06
CA SER A 233 12.86 17.24 1.52
C SER A 233 13.39 18.33 0.59
N LEU A 234 13.26 18.16 -0.73
CA LEU A 234 13.78 19.11 -1.72
C LEU A 234 12.95 20.39 -1.82
N PHE A 235 11.62 20.29 -1.76
CA PHE A 235 10.73 21.43 -2.02
C PHE A 235 10.08 22.01 -0.76
N ILE A 236 9.61 21.17 0.16
CA ILE A 236 8.88 21.63 1.35
C ILE A 236 9.84 21.92 2.50
N GLY A 237 10.80 21.03 2.75
CA GLY A 237 11.86 21.22 3.74
C GLY A 237 12.71 22.46 3.46
N ALA A 238 12.93 22.78 2.18
CA ALA A 238 13.68 23.95 1.74
C ALA A 238 12.97 25.30 2.03
N LEU A 239 11.68 25.31 2.36
CA LEU A 239 10.95 26.51 2.76
C LEU A 239 11.21 26.89 4.23
N ALA A 240 11.69 25.93 5.02
CA ALA A 240 11.93 26.12 6.45
C ALA A 240 13.41 26.46 6.71
N PRO A 241 13.72 27.14 7.84
CA PRO A 241 15.09 27.30 8.30
C PRO A 241 15.81 25.94 8.42
N PRO A 242 17.13 25.86 8.19
CA PRO A 242 17.87 24.59 8.17
C PRO A 242 17.66 23.72 9.42
N ALA A 243 17.49 24.34 10.59
CA ALA A 243 17.24 23.64 11.86
C ALA A 243 15.87 22.93 11.92
N LEU A 244 14.88 23.39 11.15
CA LEU A 244 13.51 22.86 11.12
C LEU A 244 13.18 22.10 9.82
N ALA A 245 14.04 22.16 8.80
CA ALA A 245 13.83 21.56 7.49
C ALA A 245 13.45 20.07 7.57
N GLY A 246 14.16 19.29 8.40
CA GLY A 246 13.86 17.88 8.61
C GLY A 246 12.50 17.62 9.24
N LEU A 247 12.11 18.44 10.23
CA LEU A 247 10.82 18.31 10.91
C LEU A 247 9.66 18.70 9.99
N VAL A 248 9.83 19.76 9.19
CA VAL A 248 8.81 20.21 8.22
C VAL A 248 8.66 19.21 7.08
N SER A 249 9.75 18.65 6.57
CA SER A 249 9.71 17.57 5.57
C SER A 249 9.00 16.32 6.10
N ALA A 250 9.34 15.88 7.32
CA ALA A 250 8.70 14.73 7.96
C ALA A 250 7.21 14.98 8.22
N ALA A 251 6.84 16.18 8.69
CA ALA A 251 5.45 16.56 8.92
C ALA A 251 4.65 16.49 7.62
N ALA A 252 5.18 17.00 6.50
CA ALA A 252 4.49 16.94 5.21
C ALA A 252 4.27 15.49 4.72
N VAL A 253 5.26 14.61 4.87
CA VAL A 253 5.10 13.18 4.55
C VAL A 253 4.04 12.53 5.43
N VAL A 254 4.03 12.82 6.74
CA VAL A 254 2.98 12.33 7.67
C VAL A 254 1.61 12.86 7.28
N THR A 255 1.50 14.13 6.88
CA THR A 255 0.24 14.70 6.37
C THR A 255 -0.28 13.92 5.17
N VAL A 256 0.57 13.63 4.18
CA VAL A 256 0.17 12.82 3.01
C VAL A 256 -0.27 11.41 3.44
N ALA A 257 0.45 10.76 4.35
CA ALA A 257 0.06 9.44 4.86
C ALA A 257 -1.32 9.47 5.56
N LEU A 258 -1.57 10.50 6.38
CA LEU A 258 -2.87 10.71 7.02
C LEU A 258 -3.98 11.03 6.01
N THR A 259 -3.69 11.78 4.95
CA THR A 259 -4.61 11.99 3.82
C THR A 259 -4.98 10.65 3.16
N GLY A 260 -4.04 9.72 3.00
CA GLY A 260 -4.32 8.37 2.51
C GLY A 260 -5.30 7.58 3.38
N ILE A 261 -5.09 7.63 4.70
CA ILE A 261 -6.03 7.03 5.67
C ILE A 261 -7.41 7.68 5.56
N ALA A 262 -7.48 9.02 5.49
CA ALA A 262 -8.74 9.74 5.34
C ALA A 262 -9.47 9.38 4.04
N LEU A 263 -8.75 9.29 2.92
CA LEU A 263 -9.30 8.86 1.62
C LEU A 263 -9.79 7.41 1.65
N THR A 264 -9.11 6.53 2.38
CA THR A 264 -9.57 5.15 2.61
C THR A 264 -10.94 5.16 3.28
N PHE A 265 -11.11 5.88 4.39
CA PHE A 265 -12.38 5.96 5.09
C PHE A 265 -13.47 6.62 4.26
N LEU A 266 -13.15 7.70 3.54
CA LEU A 266 -14.09 8.41 2.66
C LEU A 266 -14.57 7.50 1.53
N THR A 267 -13.65 6.78 0.88
CA THR A 267 -13.97 5.89 -0.23
C THR A 267 -14.73 4.65 0.25
N ALA A 268 -14.36 4.08 1.40
CA ALA A 268 -15.10 2.97 2.00
C ALA A 268 -16.55 3.38 2.32
N TRP A 269 -16.74 4.56 2.92
CA TRP A 269 -18.05 5.13 3.20
C TRP A 269 -18.87 5.37 1.92
N PHE A 270 -18.23 5.92 0.88
CA PHE A 270 -18.89 6.18 -0.39
C PHE A 270 -19.32 4.88 -1.08
N LEU A 271 -18.42 3.91 -1.19
CA LEU A 271 -18.69 2.62 -1.83
C LEU A 271 -19.75 1.82 -1.07
N SER A 272 -19.69 1.80 0.27
CA SER A 272 -20.63 1.03 1.10
C SER A 272 -22.07 1.55 1.00
N ARG A 273 -22.28 2.85 0.71
CA ARG A 273 -23.60 3.46 0.56
C ARG A 273 -24.12 3.51 -0.87
N THR A 274 -23.26 3.41 -1.87
CA THR A 274 -23.64 3.58 -3.28
C THR A 274 -23.64 2.24 -4.03
N TRP A 275 -22.46 1.71 -4.36
CA TRP A 275 -22.28 0.58 -5.27
C TRP A 275 -22.30 -0.77 -4.57
N LEU A 276 -21.87 -0.82 -3.31
CA LEU A 276 -21.75 -2.03 -2.51
C LEU A 276 -22.73 -1.94 -1.33
N ARG A 277 -24.03 -1.99 -1.60
CA ARG A 277 -25.09 -2.03 -0.57
C ARG A 277 -25.32 -3.48 -0.12
N GLY A 278 -25.57 -3.69 1.17
CA GLY A 278 -25.84 -5.03 1.73
C GLY A 278 -25.83 -5.05 3.26
N GLU A 279 -26.18 -6.19 3.85
CA GLU A 279 -26.17 -6.39 5.30
C GLU A 279 -24.74 -6.42 5.85
N ALA A 280 -24.54 -5.84 7.04
CA ALA A 280 -23.25 -5.86 7.74
C ALA A 280 -23.02 -7.25 8.35
N SER A 281 -21.82 -7.83 8.20
CA SER A 281 -21.57 -9.15 8.80
C SER A 281 -21.49 -9.06 10.33
N SER A 282 -22.03 -10.05 11.04
CA SER A 282 -21.89 -10.16 12.49
C SER A 282 -20.42 -10.38 12.87
N PHE A 283 -19.83 -9.41 13.57
CA PHE A 283 -18.48 -9.50 14.09
C PHE A 283 -18.43 -10.46 15.29
N SER A 284 -18.01 -11.71 15.06
CA SER A 284 -17.55 -12.61 16.11
C SER A 284 -16.04 -12.74 16.00
N LEU A 285 -15.30 -11.80 16.60
CA LEU A 285 -13.84 -11.89 16.67
C LEU A 285 -13.46 -12.62 17.96
N GLU A 286 -13.18 -13.91 17.85
CA GLU A 286 -12.50 -14.64 18.92
C GLU A 286 -11.08 -14.05 19.06
N LEU A 287 -10.77 -13.45 20.21
CA LEU A 287 -9.43 -12.92 20.49
C LEU A 287 -8.47 -14.11 20.73
N PRO A 288 -7.47 -14.34 19.87
CA PRO A 288 -6.54 -15.44 20.08
C PRO A 288 -5.64 -15.20 21.31
N PRO A 289 -5.28 -16.26 22.07
CA PRO A 289 -4.34 -16.13 23.17
C PRO A 289 -2.95 -15.71 22.66
N PHE A 290 -2.14 -15.05 23.50
CA PHE A 290 -0.75 -14.76 23.17
C PHE A 290 0.01 -16.07 22.94
N ARG A 291 0.78 -16.14 21.85
CA ARG A 291 1.65 -17.29 21.56
C ARG A 291 3.05 -16.79 21.24
N PRO A 292 4.11 -17.41 21.79
CA PRO A 292 5.46 -17.04 21.42
C PRO A 292 5.67 -17.34 19.92
N PRO A 293 6.21 -16.38 19.13
CA PRO A 293 6.37 -16.58 17.70
C PRO A 293 7.45 -17.63 17.40
N ARG A 294 7.22 -18.48 16.41
CA ARG A 294 8.20 -19.48 15.94
C ARG A 294 9.21 -18.83 15.01
N PHE A 295 10.11 -18.02 15.57
CA PHE A 295 11.00 -17.09 14.84
C PHE A 295 11.59 -17.64 13.53
N LEU A 296 12.27 -18.79 13.57
CA LEU A 296 12.93 -19.37 12.38
C LEU A 296 11.94 -19.85 11.32
N ARG A 297 10.82 -20.46 11.72
CA ARG A 297 9.78 -20.90 10.80
C ARG A 297 9.10 -19.70 10.14
N THR A 298 8.72 -18.71 10.95
CA THR A 298 8.06 -17.48 10.50
C THR A 298 8.95 -16.69 9.53
N LEU A 299 10.25 -16.61 9.81
CA LEU A 299 11.22 -15.97 8.91
C LEU A 299 11.31 -16.69 7.56
N TYR A 300 11.46 -18.03 7.57
CA TYR A 300 11.54 -18.83 6.35
C TYR A 300 10.28 -18.72 5.49
N THR A 301 9.10 -18.95 6.08
CA THR A 301 7.84 -18.90 5.33
C THR A 301 7.53 -17.51 4.84
N SER A 302 7.80 -16.47 5.65
CA SER A 302 7.56 -15.09 5.22
C SER A 302 8.47 -14.69 4.05
N LEU A 303 9.75 -15.08 4.08
CA LEU A 303 10.69 -14.67 3.03
C LEU A 303 10.44 -15.40 1.72
N ILE A 304 10.18 -16.71 1.76
CA ILE A 304 9.98 -17.51 0.56
C ILE A 304 8.57 -17.34 0.01
N ASP A 305 7.54 -17.54 0.83
CA ASP A 305 6.17 -17.61 0.33
C ASP A 305 5.59 -16.22 0.02
N ARG A 306 6.02 -15.18 0.75
CA ARG A 306 5.52 -13.81 0.57
C ARG A 306 6.48 -12.94 -0.24
N THR A 307 7.78 -12.89 0.11
CA THR A 307 8.72 -11.97 -0.56
C THR A 307 9.09 -12.42 -1.97
N LEU A 308 9.57 -13.66 -2.15
CA LEU A 308 10.04 -14.13 -3.47
C LEU A 308 8.91 -14.21 -4.51
N PHE A 309 7.72 -14.63 -4.10
CA PHE A 309 6.58 -14.74 -5.03
C PHE A 309 6.09 -13.37 -5.53
N VAL A 310 6.05 -12.37 -4.65
CA VAL A 310 5.71 -10.99 -5.04
C VAL A 310 6.83 -10.38 -5.89
N LEU A 311 8.10 -10.64 -5.54
CA LEU A 311 9.24 -10.20 -6.34
C LEU A 311 9.21 -10.79 -7.75
N GLY A 312 8.92 -12.09 -7.89
CA GLY A 312 8.82 -12.73 -9.21
C GLY A 312 7.77 -12.08 -10.12
N ARG A 313 6.63 -11.66 -9.54
CA ARG A 313 5.62 -10.89 -10.28
C ARG A 313 6.13 -9.49 -10.65
N ALA A 314 6.83 -8.81 -9.74
CA ALA A 314 7.40 -7.50 -10.02
C ALA A 314 8.41 -7.57 -11.18
N VAL A 315 9.31 -8.56 -11.18
CA VAL A 315 10.28 -8.79 -12.26
C VAL A 315 9.59 -9.08 -13.60
N LEU A 316 8.54 -9.91 -13.60
CA LEU A 316 7.76 -10.22 -14.80
C LEU A 316 7.19 -8.98 -15.48
N PHE A 317 6.77 -7.97 -14.70
CA PHE A 317 6.26 -6.72 -15.23
C PHE A 317 7.35 -5.66 -15.48
N ALA A 318 8.44 -5.66 -14.71
CA ALA A 318 9.53 -4.70 -14.85
C ALA A 318 10.32 -4.89 -16.15
N LEU A 319 10.53 -6.13 -16.59
CA LEU A 319 11.26 -6.44 -17.82
C LEU A 319 10.64 -5.78 -19.06
N PRO A 320 9.35 -6.00 -19.40
CA PRO A 320 8.74 -5.33 -20.54
C PRO A 320 8.62 -3.82 -20.34
N ALA A 321 8.51 -3.33 -19.10
CA ALA A 321 8.52 -1.90 -18.80
C ALA A 321 9.83 -1.24 -19.25
N GLY A 322 10.97 -1.82 -18.89
CA GLY A 322 12.29 -1.32 -19.26
C GLY A 322 12.50 -1.29 -20.77
N VAL A 323 12.05 -2.33 -21.48
CA VAL A 323 12.04 -2.39 -22.95
C VAL A 323 11.23 -1.24 -23.53
N VAL A 324 10.02 -0.99 -23.02
CA VAL A 324 9.15 0.11 -23.49
C VAL A 324 9.79 1.47 -23.22
N ILE A 325 10.33 1.69 -22.02
CA ILE A 325 11.00 2.95 -21.64
C ILE A 325 12.18 3.23 -22.58
N TRP A 326 13.00 2.20 -22.86
CA TRP A 326 14.14 2.32 -23.75
C TRP A 326 13.70 2.63 -25.18
N LEU A 327 12.70 1.92 -25.71
CA LEU A 327 12.17 2.15 -27.06
C LEU A 327 11.59 3.57 -27.20
N LEU A 328 10.80 4.02 -26.25
CA LEU A 328 10.24 5.38 -26.27
C LEU A 328 11.34 6.46 -26.26
N SER A 329 12.46 6.19 -25.60
CA SER A 329 13.55 7.16 -25.46
C SER A 329 14.55 7.14 -26.62
N ASN A 330 14.63 6.05 -27.38
CA ASN A 330 15.60 5.87 -28.47
C ASN A 330 14.98 5.87 -29.87
N LEU A 331 13.68 5.58 -30.00
CA LEU A 331 13.00 5.69 -31.29
C LEU A 331 12.73 7.16 -31.62
N GLU A 332 13.34 7.65 -32.70
CA GLU A 332 13.18 9.02 -33.17
C GLU A 332 12.10 9.13 -34.22
N VAL A 333 11.29 10.18 -34.10
CA VAL A 333 10.33 10.62 -35.12
C VAL A 333 10.70 12.05 -35.47
N ALA A 334 10.90 12.37 -36.75
CA ALA A 334 11.29 13.72 -37.18
C ALA A 334 12.52 14.32 -36.44
N GLY A 335 13.48 13.47 -36.03
CA GLY A 335 14.73 13.88 -35.39
C GLY A 335 14.63 14.20 -33.90
N THR A 336 13.53 13.87 -33.23
CA THR A 336 13.46 13.87 -31.76
C THR A 336 12.85 12.57 -31.21
N PRO A 337 13.24 12.13 -30.00
CA PRO A 337 12.72 10.91 -29.41
C PRO A 337 11.19 10.92 -29.26
N LEU A 338 10.58 9.75 -29.37
CA LEU A 338 9.14 9.57 -29.20
C LEU A 338 8.66 9.99 -27.80
N ALA A 339 9.48 9.75 -26.77
CA ALA A 339 9.23 10.21 -25.40
C ALA A 339 9.03 11.73 -25.31
N VAL A 340 9.80 12.52 -26.08
CA VAL A 340 9.68 13.98 -26.09
C VAL A 340 8.36 14.42 -26.72
N HIS A 341 7.94 13.76 -27.81
CA HIS A 341 6.64 14.01 -28.43
C HIS A 341 5.47 13.69 -27.50
N LEU A 342 5.51 12.53 -26.85
CA LEU A 342 4.46 12.09 -25.92
C LEU A 342 4.40 12.99 -24.68
N ALA A 343 5.55 13.37 -24.12
CA ALA A 343 5.59 14.32 -23.01
C ALA A 343 5.01 15.68 -23.44
N GLY A 344 5.39 16.20 -24.62
CA GLY A 344 4.82 17.43 -25.16
C GLY A 344 3.31 17.36 -25.42
N TRP A 345 2.80 16.20 -25.86
CA TRP A 345 1.36 15.98 -26.04
C TRP A 345 0.60 15.95 -24.71
N LEU A 346 1.20 15.39 -23.65
CA LEU A 346 0.64 15.36 -22.30
C LEU A 346 0.78 16.69 -21.55
N GLU A 347 1.70 17.57 -21.97
CA GLU A 347 2.05 18.81 -21.27
C GLU A 347 0.84 19.70 -20.98
N PRO A 348 -0.07 20.01 -21.93
CA PRO A 348 -1.22 20.88 -21.64
C PRO A 348 -2.12 20.30 -20.56
N PHE A 349 -2.33 18.99 -20.56
CA PHE A 349 -3.13 18.32 -19.55
C PHE A 349 -2.40 18.24 -18.20
N GLY A 350 -1.09 17.96 -18.21
CA GLY A 350 -0.24 17.99 -17.02
C GLY A 350 -0.32 19.33 -16.32
N LEU A 351 -0.13 20.42 -17.06
CA LEU A 351 -0.22 21.77 -16.53
C LEU A 351 -1.61 22.09 -15.97
N LEU A 352 -2.71 21.63 -16.57
CA LEU A 352 -4.06 21.86 -16.03
C LEU A 352 -4.26 21.25 -14.64
N VAL A 353 -3.67 20.08 -14.42
CA VAL A 353 -3.74 19.35 -13.15
C VAL A 353 -2.61 19.77 -12.18
N GLY A 354 -1.73 20.67 -12.61
CA GLY A 354 -0.59 21.17 -11.85
C GLY A 354 0.55 20.16 -11.69
N LEU A 355 0.68 19.24 -12.65
CA LEU A 355 1.84 18.41 -12.92
C LEU A 355 2.52 18.93 -14.21
N ASN A 356 3.30 18.08 -14.90
CA ASN A 356 3.80 18.33 -16.26
C ASN A 356 3.68 17.03 -17.10
N GLY A 357 3.90 17.15 -18.41
CA GLY A 357 3.79 16.05 -19.36
C GLY A 357 4.82 14.94 -19.12
N VAL A 358 6.01 15.31 -18.63
CA VAL A 358 7.07 14.35 -18.23
C VAL A 358 6.61 13.47 -17.06
N ILE A 359 6.05 14.06 -16.01
CA ILE A 359 5.52 13.32 -14.86
C ILE A 359 4.40 12.38 -15.32
N LEU A 360 3.46 12.88 -16.13
CA LEU A 360 2.35 12.05 -16.61
C LEU A 360 2.85 10.87 -17.45
N LEU A 361 3.80 11.11 -18.37
CA LEU A 361 4.42 10.04 -19.15
C LEU A 361 5.15 9.04 -18.26
N ALA A 362 5.90 9.51 -17.27
CA ALA A 362 6.60 8.66 -16.31
C ALA A 362 5.62 7.73 -15.58
N TYR A 363 4.48 8.24 -15.09
CA TYR A 363 3.48 7.40 -14.44
C TYR A 363 2.78 6.42 -15.38
N VAL A 364 2.69 6.72 -16.67
CA VAL A 364 2.15 5.77 -17.68
C VAL A 364 3.12 4.63 -17.95
N VAL A 365 4.41 4.92 -18.08
CA VAL A 365 5.42 3.88 -18.38
C VAL A 365 5.86 3.11 -17.13
N ALA A 366 5.78 3.73 -15.95
CA ALA A 366 6.14 3.14 -14.66
C ALA A 366 4.97 2.45 -13.94
N ILE A 367 3.82 2.24 -14.59
CA ILE A 367 2.73 1.40 -14.02
C ILE A 367 3.24 0.04 -13.50
N PRO A 368 4.21 -0.62 -14.13
CA PRO A 368 4.80 -1.86 -13.62
C PRO A 368 5.39 -1.78 -12.21
N ALA A 369 6.14 -0.72 -11.91
CA ALA A 369 6.83 -0.54 -10.63
C ALA A 369 6.86 0.95 -10.25
N ASN A 370 6.34 1.28 -9.07
CA ASN A 370 6.28 2.67 -8.62
C ASN A 370 7.66 3.19 -8.16
N GLU A 371 8.56 2.26 -7.82
CA GLU A 371 9.94 2.49 -7.41
C GLU A 371 10.77 3.18 -8.51
N ILE A 372 10.46 2.92 -9.79
CA ILE A 372 11.20 3.49 -10.94
C ILE A 372 10.63 4.83 -11.41
N VAL A 373 9.55 5.34 -10.80
CA VAL A 373 8.91 6.59 -11.22
C VAL A 373 9.89 7.76 -11.15
N VAL A 374 10.60 7.94 -10.04
CA VAL A 374 11.56 9.05 -9.87
C VAL A 374 12.72 8.93 -10.87
N PRO A 375 13.44 7.80 -10.98
CA PRO A 375 14.46 7.62 -12.02
C PRO A 375 13.94 7.90 -13.44
N THR A 376 12.71 7.47 -13.75
CA THR A 376 12.08 7.73 -15.05
C THR A 376 11.81 9.22 -15.26
N ILE A 377 11.35 9.95 -14.23
CA ILE A 377 11.16 11.40 -14.29
C ILE A 377 12.50 12.10 -14.55
N LEU A 378 13.58 11.73 -13.86
CA LEU A 378 14.91 12.33 -14.06
C LEU A 378 15.39 12.11 -15.49
N MET A 379 15.31 10.87 -15.96
CA MET A 379 15.70 10.47 -17.30
C MET A 379 14.89 11.21 -18.38
N LEU A 380 13.57 11.22 -18.27
CA LEU A 380 12.71 11.93 -19.22
C LEU A 380 12.95 13.44 -19.16
N THR A 381 13.16 14.02 -17.97
CA THR A 381 13.46 15.45 -17.82
C THR A 381 14.77 15.82 -18.49
N ALA A 382 15.84 15.05 -18.26
CA ALA A 382 17.14 15.25 -18.90
C ALA A 382 17.03 15.16 -20.43
N LEU A 383 16.25 14.19 -20.93
CA LEU A 383 15.99 14.01 -22.36
C LEU A 383 15.19 15.17 -22.97
N THR A 384 14.10 15.60 -22.32
CA THR A 384 13.24 16.68 -22.83
C THR A 384 13.90 18.05 -22.74
N ALA A 385 14.67 18.30 -21.67
CA ALA A 385 15.41 19.54 -21.48
C ALA A 385 16.73 19.57 -22.29
N ARG A 386 17.07 18.48 -23.00
CA ARG A 386 18.29 18.32 -23.81
C ARG A 386 19.57 18.63 -23.00
N LEU A 387 19.60 18.20 -21.75
CA LEU A 387 20.73 18.40 -20.85
C LEU A 387 21.80 17.34 -21.16
N GLY A 388 22.74 17.70 -22.03
CA GLY A 388 23.89 16.84 -22.34
C GLY A 388 24.78 16.63 -21.11
N GLY A 389 25.23 15.40 -20.88
CA GLY A 389 26.13 15.04 -19.78
C GLY A 389 25.45 14.82 -18.42
N VAL A 390 24.11 14.85 -18.35
CA VAL A 390 23.34 14.50 -17.15
C VAL A 390 22.74 13.10 -17.31
N GLY A 391 23.05 12.20 -16.38
CA GLY A 391 22.58 10.81 -16.38
C GLY A 391 23.41 9.87 -17.28
N SER A 392 22.90 8.66 -17.48
CA SER A 392 23.62 7.56 -18.14
C SER A 392 23.28 7.35 -19.62
N GLY A 393 22.50 8.26 -20.22
CA GLY A 393 22.08 8.19 -21.62
C GLY A 393 20.56 8.11 -21.81
N ALA A 394 20.12 8.15 -23.07
CA ALA A 394 18.70 8.11 -23.42
C ALA A 394 18.09 6.73 -23.12
N GLY A 395 17.02 6.69 -22.34
CA GLY A 395 16.36 5.44 -21.97
C GLY A 395 17.06 4.65 -20.86
N VAL A 396 18.07 5.22 -20.22
CA VAL A 396 18.82 4.58 -19.13
C VAL A 396 18.40 5.21 -17.80
N LEU A 397 17.86 4.38 -16.91
CA LEU A 397 17.45 4.81 -15.57
C LEU A 397 18.68 5.17 -14.73
N PHE A 398 18.59 6.23 -13.95
CA PHE A 398 19.65 6.66 -13.04
C PHE A 398 19.07 7.35 -11.80
N GLU A 399 19.90 7.47 -10.78
CA GLU A 399 19.69 8.30 -9.59
C GLU A 399 20.83 9.28 -9.44
N LEU A 400 20.60 10.36 -8.71
CA LEU A 400 21.61 11.33 -8.33
C LEU A 400 21.95 11.14 -6.86
N ASP A 401 23.21 11.40 -6.49
CA ASP A 401 23.63 11.36 -5.08
C ASP A 401 23.46 12.70 -4.37
N ASP A 402 23.46 13.81 -5.12
CA ASP A 402 23.43 15.17 -4.59
C ASP A 402 22.01 15.78 -4.65
N PRO A 403 21.43 16.19 -3.50
CA PRO A 403 20.15 16.90 -3.45
C PRO A 403 20.11 18.19 -4.28
N LEU A 404 21.22 18.90 -4.43
CA LEU A 404 21.25 20.12 -5.27
C LEU A 404 21.14 19.77 -6.75
N ALA A 405 21.79 18.69 -7.20
CA ALA A 405 21.66 18.18 -8.56
C ALA A 405 20.21 17.76 -8.89
N TYR A 406 19.51 17.11 -7.96
CA TYR A 406 18.07 16.82 -8.12
C TYR A 406 17.27 18.09 -8.34
N ARG A 407 17.48 19.09 -7.47
CA ARG A 407 16.72 20.34 -7.53
C ARG A 407 16.97 21.09 -8.83
N ALA A 408 18.23 21.19 -9.26
CA ALA A 408 18.59 21.82 -10.52
C ALA A 408 17.93 21.13 -11.72
N LEU A 409 17.90 19.79 -11.75
CA LEU A 409 17.26 19.04 -12.83
C LEU A 409 15.73 19.22 -12.83
N PHE A 410 15.08 19.19 -11.66
CA PHE A 410 13.64 19.42 -11.57
C PHE A 410 13.27 20.87 -11.95
N GLU A 411 14.04 21.87 -11.52
CA GLU A 411 13.84 23.26 -11.91
C GLU A 411 14.02 23.45 -13.43
N ALA A 412 15.02 22.80 -14.04
CA ALA A 412 15.18 22.77 -15.49
C ALA A 412 13.99 22.11 -16.22
N GLY A 413 13.33 21.14 -15.58
CA GLY A 413 12.07 20.54 -16.02
C GLY A 413 10.81 21.37 -15.74
N GLY A 414 10.96 22.62 -15.27
CA GLY A 414 9.85 23.53 -14.98
C GLY A 414 9.10 23.22 -13.69
N TRP A 415 9.70 22.49 -12.75
CA TRP A 415 9.03 22.14 -11.51
C TRP A 415 8.89 23.35 -10.59
N THR A 416 7.70 23.44 -9.99
CA THR A 416 7.39 24.42 -8.96
C THR A 416 7.03 23.72 -7.67
N LEU A 417 6.90 24.47 -6.57
CA LEU A 417 6.35 23.94 -5.32
C LEU A 417 4.95 23.34 -5.52
N LEU A 418 4.13 23.93 -6.39
CA LEU A 418 2.82 23.39 -6.76
C LEU A 418 2.97 22.01 -7.41
N THR A 419 3.89 21.87 -8.36
CA THR A 419 4.19 20.59 -9.01
C THR A 419 4.62 19.54 -8.01
N ALA A 420 5.49 19.90 -7.06
CA ALA A 420 5.95 19.01 -6.00
C ALA A 420 4.80 18.53 -5.10
N VAL A 421 3.94 19.43 -4.62
CA VAL A 421 2.78 19.09 -3.79
C VAL A 421 1.79 18.21 -4.55
N ASN A 422 1.46 18.57 -5.81
CA ASN A 422 0.58 17.74 -6.64
C ASN A 422 1.19 16.38 -6.94
N LEU A 423 2.50 16.28 -7.15
CA LEU A 423 3.14 14.98 -7.35
C LEU A 423 3.05 14.11 -6.10
N MET A 424 3.25 14.67 -4.90
CA MET A 424 3.09 13.96 -3.64
C MET A 424 1.66 13.42 -3.49
N LEU A 425 0.65 14.24 -3.78
CA LEU A 425 -0.76 13.84 -3.74
C LEU A 425 -1.12 12.84 -4.84
N PHE A 426 -0.62 13.03 -6.06
CA PHE A 426 -0.84 12.10 -7.17
C PHE A 426 -0.23 10.75 -6.87
N SER A 427 1.01 10.71 -6.39
CA SER A 427 1.71 9.48 -5.96
C SER A 427 0.97 8.72 -4.85
N LEU A 428 0.22 9.42 -3.99
CA LEU A 428 -0.62 8.79 -2.98
C LEU A 428 -1.86 8.12 -3.58
N VAL A 429 -2.50 8.77 -4.55
CA VAL A 429 -3.88 8.44 -4.98
C VAL A 429 -3.92 7.81 -6.38
N HIS A 430 -2.81 7.69 -7.12
CA HIS A 430 -2.80 7.10 -8.46
C HIS A 430 -3.07 5.59 -8.47
N ASN A 431 -3.11 5.02 -9.66
CA ASN A 431 -3.34 3.59 -9.85
C ASN A 431 -2.34 2.70 -9.08
N PRO A 432 -2.78 1.51 -8.65
CA PRO A 432 -1.87 0.50 -8.11
C PRO A 432 -0.85 0.05 -9.17
N CYS A 433 0.30 -0.48 -8.72
CA CYS A 433 1.29 -1.06 -9.63
C CYS A 433 0.75 -2.36 -10.27
N SER A 434 1.36 -2.78 -11.39
CA SER A 434 0.92 -3.96 -12.15
C SER A 434 0.84 -5.22 -11.29
N THR A 435 1.79 -5.41 -10.36
CA THR A 435 1.76 -6.53 -9.42
C THR A 435 0.51 -6.52 -8.54
N THR A 436 0.09 -5.35 -8.06
CA THR A 436 -1.15 -5.19 -7.29
C THR A 436 -2.38 -5.35 -8.17
N ILE A 437 -2.42 -4.76 -9.37
CA ILE A 437 -3.53 -4.93 -10.34
C ILE A 437 -3.76 -6.42 -10.65
N PHE A 438 -2.68 -7.15 -10.96
CA PHE A 438 -2.73 -8.58 -11.22
C PHE A 438 -3.20 -9.36 -9.99
N THR A 439 -2.77 -8.97 -8.80
CA THR A 439 -3.21 -9.59 -7.54
C THR A 439 -4.70 -9.35 -7.29
N ILE A 440 -5.20 -8.13 -7.52
CA ILE A 440 -6.63 -7.80 -7.43
C ILE A 440 -7.44 -8.67 -8.40
N TYR A 441 -6.97 -8.84 -9.63
CA TYR A 441 -7.62 -9.74 -10.59
C TYR A 441 -7.67 -11.19 -10.07
N ARG A 442 -6.59 -11.70 -9.50
CA ARG A 442 -6.55 -13.06 -8.92
C ARG A 442 -7.44 -13.23 -7.69
N GLU A 443 -7.60 -12.21 -6.84
CA GLU A 443 -8.45 -12.29 -5.65
C GLU A 443 -9.94 -12.06 -5.94
N THR A 444 -10.26 -11.23 -6.93
CA THR A 444 -11.66 -10.90 -7.28
C THR A 444 -12.23 -11.78 -8.39
N GLY A 445 -11.38 -12.35 -9.24
CA GLY A 445 -11.80 -13.11 -10.43
C GLY A 445 -12.57 -12.28 -11.45
N SER A 446 -12.53 -10.94 -11.36
CA SER A 446 -13.42 -10.06 -12.12
C SER A 446 -12.68 -8.88 -12.73
N VAL A 447 -12.68 -8.82 -14.06
CA VAL A 447 -12.12 -7.69 -14.82
C VAL A 447 -12.79 -6.38 -14.43
N LYS A 448 -14.12 -6.40 -14.22
CA LYS A 448 -14.88 -5.21 -13.79
C LYS A 448 -14.29 -4.59 -12.53
N TRP A 449 -14.04 -5.40 -11.50
CA TRP A 449 -13.53 -4.90 -10.23
C TRP A 449 -12.06 -4.52 -10.30
N THR A 450 -11.25 -5.22 -11.10
CA THR A 450 -9.86 -4.82 -11.37
C THR A 450 -9.79 -3.46 -12.07
N THR A 451 -10.65 -3.21 -13.07
CA THR A 451 -10.73 -1.92 -13.75
C THR A 451 -11.18 -0.81 -12.80
N VAL A 452 -12.21 -1.06 -11.98
CA VAL A 452 -12.65 -0.10 -10.95
C VAL A 452 -11.53 0.20 -9.96
N ALA A 453 -10.80 -0.82 -9.48
CA ALA A 453 -9.69 -0.64 -8.55
C ALA A 453 -8.53 0.18 -9.14
N THR A 454 -8.40 0.19 -10.46
CA THR A 454 -7.34 0.91 -11.18
C THR A 454 -7.76 2.34 -11.50
N LEU A 455 -8.97 2.52 -12.03
CA LEU A 455 -9.47 3.81 -12.49
C LEU A 455 -10.03 4.69 -11.38
N LEU A 456 -10.59 4.10 -10.31
CA LEU A 456 -11.16 4.87 -9.20
C LEU A 456 -10.09 5.73 -8.52
N PRO A 457 -8.94 5.19 -8.07
CA PRO A 457 -7.89 6.01 -7.49
C PRO A 457 -7.33 7.01 -8.52
N LEU A 458 -7.07 6.58 -9.75
CA LEU A 458 -6.55 7.47 -10.80
C LEU A 458 -7.45 8.69 -11.04
N GLY A 459 -8.77 8.48 -11.15
CA GLY A 459 -9.74 9.56 -11.29
C GLY A 459 -9.78 10.49 -10.07
N MET A 460 -9.70 9.92 -8.86
CA MET A 460 -9.57 10.70 -7.62
C MET A 460 -8.28 11.52 -7.57
N GLY A 461 -7.15 10.95 -8.03
CA GLY A 461 -5.86 11.61 -8.08
C GLY A 461 -5.86 12.81 -9.03
N PHE A 462 -6.39 12.64 -10.25
CA PHE A 462 -6.56 13.75 -11.19
C PHE A 462 -7.48 14.84 -10.64
N LEU A 463 -8.62 14.45 -10.04
CA LEU A 463 -9.55 15.40 -9.43
C LEU A 463 -8.89 16.18 -8.29
N LEU A 464 -8.19 15.48 -7.38
CA LEU A 464 -7.52 16.08 -6.24
C LEU A 464 -6.44 17.08 -6.69
N CYS A 465 -5.57 16.67 -7.61
CA CYS A 465 -4.49 17.53 -8.11
C CYS A 465 -5.06 18.72 -8.90
N PHE A 466 -6.11 18.52 -9.69
CA PHE A 466 -6.79 19.61 -10.39
C PHE A 466 -7.35 20.64 -9.41
N LEU A 467 -8.08 20.20 -8.38
CA LEU A 467 -8.63 21.09 -7.34
C LEU A 467 -7.51 21.88 -6.63
N VAL A 468 -6.43 21.20 -6.24
CA VAL A 468 -5.28 21.86 -5.59
C VAL A 468 -4.62 22.86 -6.53
N ALA A 469 -4.42 22.52 -7.81
CA ALA A 469 -3.84 23.42 -8.81
C ALA A 469 -4.71 24.66 -9.04
N GLN A 470 -6.03 24.52 -9.15
CA GLN A 470 -6.92 25.66 -9.33
C GLN A 470 -6.95 26.55 -8.08
N LEU A 471 -7.05 25.95 -6.89
CA LEU A 471 -7.02 26.71 -5.63
C LEU A 471 -5.70 27.47 -5.45
N TRP A 472 -4.57 26.84 -5.79
CA TRP A 472 -3.25 27.48 -5.73
C TRP A 472 -3.16 28.67 -6.68
N ARG A 473 -3.63 28.51 -7.93
CA ARG A 473 -3.63 29.58 -8.92
C ARG A 473 -4.55 30.73 -8.53
N LEU A 474 -5.73 30.42 -7.99
CA LEU A 474 -6.64 31.43 -7.46
C LEU A 474 -6.00 32.19 -6.30
N ALA A 475 -5.37 31.49 -5.36
CA ALA A 475 -4.68 32.11 -4.24
C ALA A 475 -3.48 32.97 -4.68
N ALA A 476 -2.81 32.62 -5.78
CA ALA A 476 -1.70 33.41 -6.34
C ALA A 476 -2.15 34.68 -7.10
N LEU A 477 -3.45 34.82 -7.41
CA LEU A 477 -4.02 36.02 -8.02
C LEU A 477 -4.42 37.09 -6.98
N PHE A 478 -4.54 36.71 -5.72
CA PHE A 478 -4.78 37.60 -4.57
C PHE A 478 -3.48 37.86 -3.83
#